data_AF-A0A392P840-F1
#
_entry.id   AF-A0A392P840-F1
#
_cell.length_a   1.000
_cell.length_b   1.000
_cell.length_c   1.000
_cell.angle_alpha   90.00
_cell.angle_beta   90.00
_cell.angle_gamma   90.00
#
_symmetry.space_group_name_H-M   'P 1'
#
loop_
_entity.id
_entity.type
_entity.pdbx_description
1 polymer ?
#
loop_
_entity_poly.entity_id
_entity_poly.type
_entity_poly.pdbx_seq_one_letter_code
_entity_poly.pdbx_strand_id
1 'polypeptide(L)'
;MDVARDSNVTELELKYGTQWMPTVPDLKLICVPIEDVEHIFLMVIKMDEMKVYHLDTHLLSHQVGARRLIIKKICDMVSQISLSLYDLEVPSCAFPHFDT
;
A
#
# COMPACT_ATOMS: atom_id res chain seq x y z
N MET A 1 -15.39 -3.89 -13.07
CA MET A 1 -14.69 -2.81 -12.34
C MET A 1 -14.62 -1.59 -13.25
N ASP A 2 -14.86 -0.38 -12.73
CA ASP A 2 -14.93 0.86 -13.54
C ASP A 2 -13.62 1.19 -14.29
N VAL A 3 -12.49 0.70 -13.79
CA VAL A 3 -11.18 0.75 -14.47
C VAL A 3 -11.18 -0.01 -15.81
N ALA A 4 -11.97 -1.09 -15.92
CA ALA A 4 -12.10 -1.88 -17.15
C ALA A 4 -13.08 -1.26 -18.17
N ARG A 5 -13.57 -0.04 -17.91
CA ARG A 5 -14.55 0.67 -18.73
C ARG A 5 -14.05 2.04 -19.24
N ASP A 6 -12.73 2.25 -19.27
CA ASP A 6 -12.08 3.48 -19.75
C ASP A 6 -12.51 4.77 -19.03
N SER A 7 -12.98 4.69 -17.79
CA SER A 7 -13.20 5.90 -16.97
C SER A 7 -11.87 6.63 -16.79
N ASN A 8 -11.84 7.93 -17.14
CA ASN A 8 -10.63 8.72 -17.01
C ASN A 8 -10.29 8.98 -15.52
N VAL A 9 -9.03 9.30 -15.25
CA VAL A 9 -8.50 9.50 -13.89
C VAL A 9 -9.31 10.53 -13.11
N THR A 10 -9.73 11.62 -13.76
CA THR A 10 -10.51 12.70 -13.12
C THR A 10 -11.91 12.23 -12.70
N GLU A 11 -12.57 11.39 -13.48
CA GLU A 11 -13.88 10.81 -13.13
C GLU A 11 -13.76 9.82 -11.97
N LEU A 12 -12.69 9.03 -11.95
CA LEU A 12 -12.41 8.13 -10.85
C LEU A 12 -12.08 8.92 -9.57
N GLU A 13 -11.26 9.96 -9.64
CA GLU A 13 -10.96 10.87 -8.53
C GLU A 13 -12.20 11.59 -8.00
N LEU A 14 -13.10 12.06 -8.86
CA LEU A 14 -14.31 12.74 -8.40
C LEU A 14 -15.29 11.77 -7.73
N LYS A 15 -15.42 10.57 -8.29
CA LYS A 15 -16.36 9.54 -7.82
C LYS A 15 -15.89 8.86 -6.54
N TYR A 16 -14.58 8.73 -6.37
CA TYR A 16 -13.98 7.92 -5.32
C TYR A 16 -13.04 8.70 -4.38
N GLY A 17 -12.48 9.84 -4.80
CA GLY A 17 -11.47 10.59 -4.04
C GLY A 17 -11.97 11.11 -2.69
N THR A 18 -13.26 11.43 -2.56
CA THR A 18 -13.87 11.80 -1.28
C THR A 18 -14.10 10.62 -0.32
N GLN A 19 -14.03 9.39 -0.84
CA GLN A 19 -14.25 8.14 -0.08
C GLN A 19 -12.96 7.34 0.13
N TRP A 20 -11.90 7.64 -0.62
CA TRP A 20 -10.67 6.84 -0.61
C TRP A 20 -9.75 7.11 0.57
N MET A 21 -9.84 8.30 1.17
CA MET A 21 -9.17 8.60 2.43
C MET A 21 -10.06 9.48 3.31
N PRO A 22 -10.98 8.90 4.09
CA PRO A 22 -11.43 9.61 5.27
C PRO A 22 -10.19 9.99 6.08
N THR A 23 -10.17 11.16 6.73
CA THR A 23 -9.24 11.38 7.84
C THR A 23 -9.50 10.23 8.80
N VAL A 24 -8.55 9.31 8.97
CA VAL A 24 -8.78 8.07 9.74
C VAL A 24 -8.16 8.26 11.13
N PRO A 25 -8.85 8.93 12.08
CA PRO A 25 -8.36 9.01 13.46
C PRO A 25 -8.25 7.61 14.10
N ASP A 26 -8.89 6.60 13.50
CA ASP A 26 -8.98 5.23 14.01
C ASP A 26 -8.36 4.16 13.08
N LEU A 27 -7.34 4.50 12.28
CA LEU A 27 -6.70 3.49 11.41
C LEU A 27 -6.00 2.44 12.27
N LYS A 28 -6.56 1.23 12.32
CA LYS A 28 -6.00 0.12 13.12
C LYS A 28 -5.03 -0.75 12.33
N LEU A 29 -5.34 -0.99 11.05
CA LEU A 29 -4.64 -1.97 10.22
C LEU A 29 -4.44 -1.42 8.81
N ILE A 30 -3.24 -1.62 8.26
CA ILE A 30 -2.93 -1.46 6.85
C ILE A 30 -2.58 -2.84 6.31
N CYS A 31 -3.40 -3.36 5.41
CA CYS A 31 -3.18 -4.66 4.77
C CYS A 31 -2.63 -4.44 3.35
N VAL A 32 -1.44 -4.95 3.08
CA VAL A 32 -0.77 -4.84 1.79
C VAL A 32 -0.60 -6.25 1.21
N PRO A 33 -1.44 -6.66 0.25
CA PRO A 33 -1.18 -7.88 -0.51
C PRO A 33 0.05 -7.64 -1.40
N ILE A 34 0.96 -8.60 -1.41
CA ILE A 34 2.19 -8.55 -2.19
C ILE A 34 2.22 -9.76 -3.11
N GLU A 35 2.32 -9.50 -4.41
CA GLU A 35 2.44 -10.51 -5.44
C GLU A 35 3.90 -10.62 -5.87
N ASP A 36 4.40 -11.85 -5.81
CA ASP A 36 5.63 -12.31 -6.45
C ASP A 36 5.23 -13.28 -7.57
N VAL A 37 6.13 -13.57 -8.51
CA VAL A 37 5.86 -14.18 -9.84
C VAL A 37 4.84 -15.35 -9.81
N GLU A 38 4.81 -16.16 -8.76
CA GLU A 38 3.86 -17.27 -8.59
C GLU A 38 3.25 -17.37 -7.18
N HIS A 39 3.40 -16.34 -6.34
CA HIS A 39 3.02 -16.43 -4.94
C HIS A 39 2.56 -15.11 -4.36
N ILE A 40 1.44 -15.15 -3.65
CA ILE A 40 0.87 -14.00 -2.95
C ILE A 40 1.08 -14.20 -1.44
N PHE A 41 1.60 -13.16 -0.80
CA PHE A 41 1.73 -13.08 0.65
C PHE A 41 1.17 -11.76 1.15
N LEU A 42 0.85 -11.70 2.45
CA LEU A 42 0.19 -10.56 3.04
C LEU A 42 1.11 -9.90 4.07
N MET A 43 1.29 -8.60 3.94
CA MET A 43 1.87 -7.75 4.97
C MET A 43 0.74 -7.03 5.71
N VAL A 44 0.76 -7.06 7.05
CA VAL A 44 -0.21 -6.35 7.89
C VAL A 44 0.55 -5.41 8.82
N ILE A 45 0.36 -4.10 8.66
CA ILE A 45 0.83 -3.08 9.59
C ILE A 45 -0.27 -2.86 10.60
N LYS A 46 0.00 -3.18 11.86
CA LYS A 46 -0.91 -2.96 12.97
C LYS A 46 -0.47 -1.70 13.71
N MET A 47 -1.25 -0.63 13.57
CA MET A 47 -0.87 0.74 13.92
C MET A 47 -0.79 0.95 15.44
N ASP A 48 -1.72 0.37 16.20
CA ASP A 48 -1.75 0.43 17.67
C ASP A 48 -0.56 -0.31 18.31
N GLU A 49 -0.05 -1.34 17.66
CA GLU A 49 1.12 -2.10 18.13
C GLU A 49 2.46 -1.64 17.54
N MET A 50 2.44 -0.76 16.53
CA MET A 50 3.62 -0.39 15.74
C MET A 50 4.37 -1.62 15.20
N LYS A 51 3.62 -2.64 14.74
CA LYS A 51 4.18 -3.92 14.28
C LYS A 51 3.79 -4.23 12.85
N VAL A 52 4.74 -4.86 12.14
CA VAL A 52 4.52 -5.41 10.81
C VAL A 52 4.50 -6.93 10.92
N TYR A 53 3.38 -7.52 10.51
CA TYR A 53 3.20 -8.96 10.40
C TYR A 53 3.38 -9.38 8.95
N HIS A 54 4.11 -10.48 8.76
CA HIS A 54 4.34 -11.09 7.46
C HIS A 54 3.68 -12.47 7.44
N LEU A 55 2.68 -12.64 6.59
CA LEU A 55 1.88 -13.84 6.43
C LEU A 55 2.20 -14.44 5.06
N ASP A 56 3.10 -15.41 5.04
CA ASP A 56 3.58 -16.09 3.84
C ASP A 56 3.50 -17.61 4.05
N THR A 57 2.62 -18.28 3.31
CA THR A 57 2.37 -19.72 3.42
C THR A 57 3.46 -20.57 2.76
N HIS A 58 4.36 -19.96 1.97
CA HIS A 58 5.39 -20.65 1.20
C HIS A 58 6.79 -20.07 1.46
N LEU A 59 7.01 -19.46 2.63
CA LEU A 59 8.29 -18.81 2.95
C LEU A 59 9.42 -19.83 3.12
N LEU A 60 10.33 -19.87 2.15
CA LEU A 60 11.56 -20.66 2.23
C LEU A 60 12.68 -19.84 2.88
N SER A 61 13.61 -20.52 3.56
CA SER A 61 14.70 -19.88 4.32
C SER A 61 15.56 -18.93 3.48
N HIS A 62 15.80 -19.27 2.21
CA HIS A 62 16.59 -18.45 1.29
C HIS A 62 15.85 -17.18 0.82
N GLN A 63 14.52 -17.14 0.92
CA GLN A 63 13.69 -16.00 0.49
C GLN A 63 13.53 -14.93 1.58
N VAL A 64 13.85 -15.25 2.85
CA VAL A 64 13.67 -14.36 4.01
C VAL A 64 14.33 -13.00 3.79
N GLY A 65 15.55 -12.97 3.22
CA GLY A 65 16.27 -11.73 2.93
C GLY A 65 15.53 -10.85 1.91
N ALA A 66 15.08 -11.43 0.80
CA ALA A 66 14.34 -10.73 -0.24
C ALA A 66 12.99 -10.20 0.29
N ARG A 67 12.25 -11.01 1.06
CA ARG A 67 10.97 -10.62 1.68
C ARG A 67 11.15 -9.45 2.65
N ARG A 68 12.19 -9.47 3.48
CA ARG A 68 12.52 -8.34 4.38
C ARG A 68 12.81 -7.05 3.63
N LEU A 69 13.49 -7.13 2.47
CA LEU A 69 13.78 -5.96 1.66
C LEU A 69 12.49 -5.35 1.06
N ILE A 70 11.56 -6.20 0.60
CA ILE A 70 10.26 -5.77 0.09
C ILE A 70 9.45 -5.11 1.20
N ILE A 71 9.31 -5.77 2.36
CA ILE A 71 8.61 -5.22 3.53
C ILE A 71 9.17 -3.84 3.91
N LYS A 72 10.51 -3.71 3.97
CA LYS A 72 11.16 -2.44 4.28
C LYS A 72 10.79 -1.35 3.28
N LYS A 73 10.88 -1.63 1.97
CA LYS A 73 10.51 -0.67 0.92
C LYS A 73 9.07 -0.21 1.04
N ILE A 74 8.15 -1.13 1.33
CA ILE A 74 6.73 -0.79 1.52
C ILE A 74 6.55 0.11 2.74
N CYS A 75 7.18 -0.21 3.87
CA CYS A 75 7.13 0.65 5.05
C CYS A 75 7.67 2.05 4.78
N ASP A 76 8.78 2.15 4.04
CA ASP A 76 9.37 3.44 3.65
C ASP A 76 8.39 4.25 2.79
N MET A 77 7.73 3.62 1.80
CA MET A 77 6.71 4.27 0.97
C MET A 77 5.46 4.69 1.77
N VAL A 78 4.95 3.82 2.64
CA VAL A 78 3.80 4.13 3.50
C VAL A 78 4.12 5.31 4.42
N SER A 79 5.35 5.38 4.94
CA SER A 79 5.82 6.50 5.75
C SER A 79 5.84 7.80 4.94
N GLN A 80 6.38 7.78 3.72
CA GLN A 80 6.39 8.95 2.83
C GLN A 80 4.98 9.44 2.49
N ILE A 81 4.06 8.52 2.14
CA ILE A 81 2.65 8.85 1.89
C ILE A 81 2.04 9.49 3.14
N SER A 82 2.26 8.88 4.31
CA SER A 82 1.73 9.40 5.58
C SER A 82 2.23 10.82 5.85
N LEU A 83 3.53 11.06 5.73
CA LEU A 83 4.12 12.39 5.95
C LEU A 83 3.55 13.43 4.97
N SER A 84 3.48 13.10 3.69
CA SER A 84 2.96 14.02 2.67
C SER A 84 1.50 14.45 2.91
N LEU A 85 0.66 13.52 3.36
CA LEU A 85 -0.72 13.81 3.75
C LEU A 85 -0.81 14.75 4.95
N TYR A 86 0.09 14.59 5.93
CA TYR A 86 0.15 15.46 7.12
C TYR A 86 0.65 16.86 6.78
N ASP A 87 1.62 16.98 5.89
CA ASP A 87 2.22 18.26 5.50
C ASP A 87 1.36 19.05 4.49
N LEU A 88 0.16 18.53 4.13
CA LEU A 88 -0.74 19.07 3.09
C LEU A 88 -0.08 19.19 1.70
N GLU A 89 1.12 18.65 1.52
CA GLU A 89 1.73 18.42 0.24
C GLU A 89 1.08 17.18 -0.35
N VAL A 90 -0.03 17.35 -1.07
CA VAL A 90 -0.62 16.26 -1.86
C VAL A 90 0.47 15.74 -2.79
N PRO A 91 0.99 14.51 -2.62
CA PRO A 91 1.89 13.97 -3.63
C PRO A 91 1.09 13.92 -4.91
N SER A 92 1.61 14.55 -5.97
CA SER A 92 1.08 14.41 -7.33
C SER A 92 1.08 12.96 -7.83
N CYS A 93 1.55 12.03 -7.01
CA CYS A 93 1.73 10.61 -7.25
C CYS A 93 1.12 9.80 -6.09
N ALA A 94 -0.20 9.85 -5.92
CA ALA A 94 -0.94 8.82 -5.17
C ALA A 94 -0.86 7.43 -5.85
N PHE A 95 -0.30 7.36 -7.05
CA PHE A 95 -0.02 6.13 -7.78
C PHE A 95 1.46 6.12 -8.19
N PRO A 96 2.29 5.18 -7.69
CA PRO A 96 3.59 4.97 -8.30
C PRO A 96 3.37 4.58 -9.77
N HIS A 97 4.06 5.27 -10.69
CA HIS A 97 4.20 4.76 -12.04
C HIS A 97 4.98 3.45 -11.95
N PHE A 98 4.30 2.35 -12.23
CA PHE A 98 4.96 1.08 -12.51
C PHE A 98 5.45 1.17 -13.95
N ASP A 99 6.71 1.58 -14.13
CA ASP A 99 7.37 1.48 -15.42
C ASP A 99 7.40 0.00 -15.83
N THR A 100 6.75 -0.30 -16.95
CA THR A 100 6.73 -1.59 -17.65
C THR A 100 8.05 -1.89 -18.36
#